data_AF-A0A0K9YWX8-F1
#
_entry.id   AF-A0A0K9YWX8-F1
#
_cell.length_a   1.000
_cell.length_b   1.000
_cell.length_c   1.000
_cell.angle_alpha   90.00
_cell.angle_beta   90.00
_cell.angle_gamma   90.00
#
_symmetry.space_group_name_H-M   'P 1'
#
loop_
_entity.id
_entity.type
_entity.pdbx_description
1 polymer ?
#
loop_
_entity_poly.entity_id
_entity_poly.type
_entity_poly.pdbx_seq_one_letter_code
_entity_poly.pdbx_strand_id
1 'polypeptide(L)'
;MELLRQYFSEEEIEEISLLKELCDGMLVDGKQVVCFEVLDDILNSRSEINNLPKVDLLVMLEQLKGFNAFWKDAEWYDNQKMETLLPKLKKIIKQELIEREI
;
A
#
# COMPACT_ATOMS: atom_id res chain seq x y z
N MET A 1 -14.63 -12.29 -4.51
CA MET A 1 -13.61 -11.33 -4.99
C MET A 1 -12.40 -12.13 -5.44
N GLU A 2 -11.78 -11.78 -6.55
CA GLU A 2 -10.49 -12.35 -6.93
C GLU A 2 -9.44 -12.02 -5.86
N LEU A 3 -8.57 -12.98 -5.55
CA LEU A 3 -7.46 -12.78 -4.62
C LEU A 3 -6.57 -11.66 -5.16
N LEU A 4 -6.52 -10.51 -4.47
CA LEU A 4 -5.73 -9.35 -4.89
C LEU A 4 -4.28 -9.69 -5.26
N ARG A 5 -3.72 -10.71 -4.59
CA ARG A 5 -2.43 -11.33 -4.88
C ARG A 5 -2.20 -11.64 -6.36
N GLN A 6 -3.22 -12.04 -7.11
CA GLN A 6 -3.07 -12.41 -8.54
C GLN A 6 -2.70 -11.25 -9.45
N TYR A 7 -2.89 -10.00 -8.99
CA TYR A 7 -2.56 -8.78 -9.74
C TYR A 7 -1.10 -8.35 -9.55
N PHE A 8 -0.34 -9.05 -8.71
CA PHE A 8 1.03 -8.75 -8.35
C PHE A 8 1.96 -9.92 -8.71
N SER A 9 3.18 -9.60 -9.16
CA SER A 9 4.25 -10.60 -9.27
C SER A 9 4.79 -10.96 -7.88
N GLU A 10 5.47 -12.10 -7.75
CA GLU A 10 6.13 -12.47 -6.48
C GLU A 10 7.16 -11.40 -6.07
N GLU A 11 7.91 -10.82 -7.03
CA GLU A 11 8.84 -9.73 -6.75
C GLU A 11 8.15 -8.47 -6.19
N GLU A 12 6.93 -8.16 -6.66
CA GLU A 12 6.13 -7.04 -6.14
C GLU A 12 5.61 -7.32 -4.73
N ILE A 13 5.29 -8.58 -4.41
CA ILE A 13 4.86 -9.02 -3.08
C ILE A 13 6.03 -8.98 -2.09
N GLU A 14 7.22 -9.43 -2.52
CA GLU A 14 8.46 -9.32 -1.74
C GLU A 14 8.81 -7.85 -1.45
N GLU A 15 8.65 -6.97 -2.44
CA GLU A 15 8.88 -5.53 -2.27
C GLU A 15 7.95 -4.92 -1.22
N ILE A 16 6.67 -5.28 -1.22
CA ILE A 16 5.71 -4.83 -0.19
C ILE A 16 6.12 -5.33 1.20
N SER A 17 6.60 -6.57 1.30
CA SER A 17 7.07 -7.16 2.55
C SER A 17 8.30 -6.40 3.09
N LEU A 18 9.25 -6.07 2.22
CA LEU A 18 10.42 -5.26 2.57
C LEU A 18 10.01 -3.86 3.04
N LEU A 19 9.08 -3.21 2.34
CA LEU A 19 8.61 -1.88 2.69
C LEU A 19 7.85 -1.82 4.00
N LYS A 20 7.09 -2.88 4.31
CA LYS A 20 6.49 -3.06 5.63
C LYS A 20 7.56 -3.07 6.72
N GLU A 21 8.64 -3.84 6.55
CA GLU A 21 9.74 -3.87 7.53
C GLU A 21 10.46 -2.53 7.65
N LEU A 22 10.71 -1.85 6.52
CA LEU A 22 11.36 -0.53 6.49
C LEU A 22 10.51 0.57 7.14
N CYS A 23 9.18 0.45 7.05
CA CYS A 23 8.24 1.42 7.61
C CYS A 23 7.77 1.03 9.03
N ASP A 24 8.23 -0.08 9.58
CA ASP A 24 7.81 -0.53 10.91
C ASP A 24 8.19 0.52 11.98
N GLY A 25 7.21 0.89 12.80
CA GLY A 25 7.34 1.96 13.80
C GLY A 25 7.59 3.37 13.24
N MET A 26 7.54 3.57 11.91
CA MET A 26 7.78 4.88 11.30
C MET A 26 6.58 5.82 11.53
N LEU A 27 6.88 7.06 11.93
CA LEU A 27 5.91 8.14 12.06
C LEU A 27 6.16 9.20 10.99
N VAL A 28 5.12 9.58 10.25
CA VAL A 28 5.11 10.75 9.36
C VAL A 28 4.05 11.72 9.88
N ASP A 29 4.45 12.95 10.18
CA ASP A 29 3.59 13.97 10.81
C ASP A 29 2.86 13.47 12.07
N GLY A 30 3.55 12.65 12.87
CA GLY A 30 3.01 12.06 14.10
C GLY A 30 2.01 10.92 13.90
N LYS A 31 1.77 10.49 12.65
CA LYS A 31 0.93 9.34 12.31
C LYS A 31 1.78 8.15 11.90
N GLN A 32 1.41 6.97 12.38
CA GLN A 32 2.07 5.72 11.99
C GLN A 32 1.84 5.41 10.51
N VAL A 33 2.91 5.07 9.80
CA VAL A 33 2.83 4.54 8.45
C VAL A 33 2.36 3.10 8.53
N VAL A 34 1.16 2.81 8.04
CA VAL A 34 0.51 1.49 8.14
C VAL A 34 0.15 0.92 6.78
N CYS A 35 0.28 1.69 5.69
CA CYS A 35 -0.18 1.28 4.38
C CYS A 35 0.46 -0.03 3.89
N PHE A 36 1.76 -0.26 4.11
CA PHE A 36 2.42 -1.50 3.68
C PHE A 36 2.08 -2.70 4.57
N GLU A 37 1.86 -2.51 5.87
CA GLU A 37 1.36 -3.56 6.76
C GLU A 37 -0.03 -4.04 6.30
N VAL A 38 -0.94 -3.10 6.06
CA VAL A 38 -2.29 -3.42 5.59
C VAL A 38 -2.27 -4.07 4.21
N LEU A 39 -1.39 -3.63 3.30
CA LEU A 39 -1.24 -4.25 1.98
C LEU A 39 -0.68 -5.67 2.06
N ASP A 40 0.33 -5.90 2.90
CA ASP A 40 0.88 -7.23 3.16
C ASP A 40 -0.19 -8.17 3.72
N ASP A 41 -1.03 -7.69 4.64
CA ASP A 41 -2.16 -8.47 5.17
C ASP A 41 -3.20 -8.81 4.11
N ILE A 42 -3.52 -7.86 3.23
CA ILE A 42 -4.45 -8.10 2.12
C ILE A 42 -3.89 -9.15 1.15
N LEU A 43 -2.63 -9.01 0.74
CA LEU A 43 -1.99 -9.91 -0.22
C LEU A 43 -1.85 -11.34 0.31
N ASN A 44 -1.64 -11.47 1.61
CA ASN A 44 -1.56 -12.76 2.29
C ASN A 44 -2.91 -13.27 2.82
N SER A 45 -4.03 -12.66 2.40
CA SER A 45 -5.38 -13.08 2.78
C SER A 45 -5.63 -13.10 4.30
N ARG A 46 -4.87 -12.30 5.06
CA ARG A 46 -5.09 -12.07 6.50
C ARG A 46 -6.16 -11.01 6.76
N SER A 47 -6.34 -10.12 5.79
CA SER A 47 -7.40 -9.11 5.74
C SER A 47 -8.02 -9.04 4.35
N GLU A 48 -9.25 -8.54 4.26
CA GLU A 48 -9.89 -8.24 2.97
C GLU A 48 -10.10 -6.74 2.84
N ILE A 49 -9.89 -6.19 1.65
CA ILE A 49 -9.99 -4.74 1.41
C ILE A 49 -11.42 -4.20 1.67
N ASN A 50 -12.44 -5.01 1.42
CA ASN A 50 -13.85 -4.70 1.67
C ASN A 50 -14.21 -4.60 3.16
N ASN A 51 -13.41 -5.21 4.03
CA ASN A 51 -13.61 -5.20 5.48
C ASN A 51 -12.90 -4.01 6.15
N LEU A 52 -11.99 -3.33 5.44
CA LEU A 52 -11.31 -2.14 5.97
C LEU A 52 -12.28 -0.96 6.07
N PRO A 53 -12.29 -0.20 7.17
CA PRO A 53 -13.02 1.06 7.28
C PRO A 53 -12.67 2.05 6.15
N LYS A 54 -13.66 2.83 5.69
CA LYS A 54 -13.46 3.87 4.66
C LYS A 54 -12.33 4.84 5.04
N VAL A 55 -12.23 5.19 6.32
CA VAL A 55 -11.18 6.08 6.84
C VAL A 55 -9.79 5.48 6.64
N ASP A 56 -9.62 4.19 6.84
CA ASP A 56 -8.31 3.52 6.70
C ASP A 56 -7.89 3.47 5.23
N LEU A 57 -8.84 3.20 4.31
CA LEU A 57 -8.58 3.28 2.87
C LEU A 57 -8.11 4.68 2.43
N LEU A 58 -8.70 5.74 3.01
CA LEU A 58 -8.30 7.12 2.73
C LEU A 58 -6.90 7.43 3.29
N VAL A 59 -6.61 6.97 4.51
CA VAL A 59 -5.27 7.10 5.13
C VAL A 59 -4.22 6.39 4.28
N MET A 60 -4.49 5.15 3.83
CA MET A 60 -3.59 4.43 2.94
C MET A 60 -3.32 5.19 1.64
N LEU A 61 -4.34 5.78 1.02
CA LEU A 61 -4.15 6.60 -0.19
C LEU A 61 -3.30 7.84 0.06
N GLU A 62 -3.46 8.49 1.21
CA GLU A 62 -2.63 9.63 1.62
C GLU A 62 -1.17 9.21 1.82
N GLN A 63 -0.94 8.13 2.56
CA GLN A 63 0.39 7.58 2.82
C GLN A 63 1.09 7.13 1.52
N LEU A 64 0.38 6.45 0.61
CA LEU A 64 0.93 6.04 -0.70
C LEU A 64 1.21 7.24 -1.63
N LYS A 65 0.56 8.39 -1.42
CA LYS A 65 0.93 9.65 -2.12
C LYS A 65 2.21 10.24 -1.53
N GLY A 66 2.29 10.31 -0.20
CA GLY A 66 3.47 10.82 0.51
C GLY A 66 4.71 9.97 0.31
N PHE A 67 4.56 8.65 0.22
CA PHE A 67 5.65 7.69 0.02
C PHE A 67 6.48 8.04 -1.23
N ASN A 68 5.84 8.34 -2.36
CA ASN A 68 6.54 8.70 -3.58
C ASN A 68 7.36 10.00 -3.45
N ALA A 69 6.97 10.90 -2.55
CA ALA A 69 7.73 12.13 -2.29
C ALA A 69 8.89 11.88 -1.32
N PHE A 70 8.65 11.09 -0.27
CA PHE A 70 9.66 10.80 0.76
C PHE A 70 10.82 9.95 0.23
N TRP A 71 10.52 8.92 -0.58
CA TRP A 71 11.50 7.92 -1.00
C TRP A 71 12.24 8.28 -2.29
N LYS A 72 11.70 9.23 -3.07
CA LYS A 72 12.37 9.71 -4.29
C LYS A 72 13.75 10.30 -4.01
N ASP A 73 13.94 10.86 -2.82
CA ASP A 73 15.21 11.46 -2.40
C ASP A 73 16.12 10.48 -1.64
N ALA A 74 15.68 9.24 -1.42
CA ALA A 74 16.46 8.20 -0.78
C ALA A 74 17.38 7.50 -1.79
N GLU A 75 18.64 7.94 -1.89
CA GLU A 75 19.64 7.38 -2.82
C GLU A 75 19.91 5.87 -2.62
N TRP A 76 19.61 5.35 -1.43
CA TRP A 76 19.87 3.96 -1.06
C TRP A 76 18.73 2.99 -1.39
N TYR A 77 17.57 3.51 -1.83
CA TYR A 77 16.40 2.70 -2.16
C TYR A 77 16.07 2.78 -3.66
N ASP A 78 16.00 1.63 -4.33
CA ASP A 78 15.65 1.56 -5.74
C ASP A 78 14.13 1.77 -5.93
N ASN A 79 13.77 3.01 -6.25
CA ASN A 79 12.40 3.43 -6.42
C ASN A 79 11.71 2.87 -7.67
N GLN A 80 12.44 2.21 -8.60
CA GLN A 80 11.87 1.80 -9.89
C GLN A 80 10.68 0.85 -9.74
N LYS A 81 10.76 -0.10 -8.79
CA LYS A 81 9.65 -1.01 -8.50
C LYS A 81 8.43 -0.29 -7.92
N MET A 82 8.65 0.81 -7.21
CA MET A 82 7.55 1.60 -6.65
C MET A 82 6.81 2.41 -7.71
N GLU A 83 7.48 2.79 -8.80
CA GLU A 83 6.83 3.45 -9.93
C GLU A 83 5.77 2.55 -10.58
N THR A 84 5.96 1.22 -10.57
CA THR A 84 4.98 0.25 -11.11
C THR A 84 3.97 -0.21 -10.06
N LEU A 85 4.40 -0.38 -8.81
CA LEU A 85 3.57 -0.86 -7.71
C LEU A 85 2.53 0.18 -7.24
N LEU A 86 2.97 1.43 -7.04
CA LEU A 86 2.11 2.48 -6.47
C LEU A 86 0.84 2.75 -7.30
N PRO A 87 0.89 2.82 -8.64
CA PRO A 87 -0.33 2.99 -9.44
C PRO A 87 -1.33 1.84 -9.27
N LYS A 88 -0.86 0.58 -9.20
CA LYS A 88 -1.72 -0.59 -9.00
C LYS A 88 -2.45 -0.50 -7.67
N LEU A 89 -1.72 -0.25 -6.59
CA LEU A 89 -2.27 -0.13 -5.24
C LEU A 89 -3.29 1.00 -5.14
N LYS A 90 -2.94 2.18 -5.66
CA LYS A 90 -3.86 3.34 -5.69
C LYS A 90 -5.12 3.05 -6.49
N LYS A 91 -5.03 2.29 -7.58
CA LYS A 91 -6.18 1.91 -8.40
C LYS A 91 -7.12 1.00 -7.61
N ILE A 92 -6.59 -0.05 -6.97
CA ILE A 92 -7.35 -0.99 -6.16
C ILE A 92 -8.13 -0.27 -5.05
N ILE A 93 -7.45 0.58 -4.26
CA ILE A 93 -8.10 1.30 -3.16
C ILE A 93 -9.17 2.27 -3.67
N LYS A 94 -8.92 2.96 -4.79
CA LYS A 94 -9.91 3.84 -5.41
C LYS A 94 -11.14 3.08 -5.93
N GLN A 95 -10.95 1.90 -6.51
CA GLN A 95 -12.07 1.07 -6.98
C GLN A 95 -12.96 0.65 -5.81
N GLU A 96 -12.37 0.16 -4.73
CA GLU A 96 -13.11 -0.18 -3.51
C GLU A 96 -13.88 1.03 -2.94
N LEU A 97 -13.26 2.21 -2.91
CA LEU A 97 -13.94 3.43 -2.44
C LEU A 97 -15.12 3.82 -3.33
N ILE A 98 -15.00 3.67 -4.65
CA ILE A 98 -16.09 3.94 -5.60
C ILE A 98 -17.23 2.94 -5.42
N GLU A 99 -16.92 1.65 -5.27
CA GLU A 99 -17.91 0.58 -5.07
C GLU A 99 -18.75 0.79 -3.80
N ARG A 100 -18.22 1.49 -2.79
CA ARG A 100 -18.94 1.85 -1.56
C ARG A 100 -19.79 3.11 -1.65
N GLU A 101 -19.59 3.93 -2.70
CA GLU A 101 -20.38 5.14 -2.94
C GLU A 101 -21.57 4.90 -3.89
N ILE A 102 -21.65 3.70 -4.48
CA ILE A 102 -22.74 3.20 -5.32
C ILE A 102 -23.69 2.36 -4.46
#